data_AF-A0A1Q9V509-F1
#
_entry.id   AF-A0A1Q9V509-F1
#
_cell.length_a   1.000
_cell.length_b   1.000
_cell.length_c   1.000
_cell.angle_alpha   90.00
_cell.angle_beta   90.00
_cell.angle_gamma   90.00
#
_symmetry.space_group_name_H-M   'P 1'
#
loop_
_entity.id
_entity.type
_entity.pdbx_description
1 polymer ?
#
loop_
_entity_poly.entity_id
_entity_poly.type
_entity_poly.pdbx_seq_one_letter_code
_entity_poly.pdbx_strand_id
1 'polypeptide(L)'
;MRGGEPPRHVGCGPSGTAGVRDPVVQVERAGEALARVDDGASAALATALESARRHDAWEIDHRTDKVVHGLGLAHLPRRRTAADLSGGQLSRLSLAWRLLRTPDTLLLDEPTNHLSLLLVSELELGLPDFPGAVVVASHDRWLREDWVGERLELPGETLER
;
A
#
# COMPACT_ATOMS: atom_id res chain seq x y z
N MET A 1 30.28 28.22 21.77
CA MET A 1 28.83 28.18 21.52
C MET A 1 28.61 27.78 20.07
N ARG A 2 28.27 26.51 19.82
CA ARG A 2 28.06 25.98 18.46
C ARG A 2 26.61 26.28 18.07
N GLY A 3 26.42 27.08 17.02
CA GLY A 3 25.12 27.36 16.44
C GLY A 3 24.54 26.10 15.80
N GLY A 4 23.33 25.74 16.23
CA GLY A 4 22.56 24.64 15.65
C GLY A 4 22.02 25.03 14.28
N GLU A 5 22.38 24.21 13.28
CA GLU A 5 21.83 24.23 11.93
C GLU A 5 20.31 23.94 11.99
N PRO A 6 19.45 24.69 11.29
CA PRO A 6 18.01 24.40 11.27
C PRO A 6 17.74 23.06 10.57
N PRO A 7 16.67 22.32 10.95
CA PRO A 7 16.36 21.04 10.34
C PRO A 7 16.07 21.23 8.85
N ARG A 8 16.79 20.45 8.04
CA ARG A 8 16.69 20.42 6.59
C ARG A 8 15.27 20.00 6.21
N HIS A 9 14.54 20.90 5.56
CA HIS A 9 13.24 20.60 4.97
C HIS A 9 13.41 19.43 3.97
N VAL A 10 12.89 18.26 4.32
CA VAL A 10 12.65 17.20 3.35
C VAL A 10 11.48 17.68 2.50
N GLY A 11 11.79 18.23 1.34
CA GLY A 11 10.79 18.64 0.36
C GLY A 11 9.94 17.44 -0.03
N CYS A 12 8.70 17.40 0.44
CA CYS A 12 7.68 16.54 -0.13
C CYS A 12 7.30 17.16 -1.48
N GLY A 13 7.96 16.68 -2.53
CA GLY A 13 7.53 16.96 -3.91
C GLY A 13 6.12 16.42 -4.17
N PRO A 14 5.44 16.92 -5.22
CA PRO A 14 4.03 16.64 -5.47
C PRO A 14 3.83 15.21 -6.00
N SER A 15 3.92 14.16 -5.17
CA SER A 15 3.65 12.78 -5.65
C SER A 15 3.65 11.70 -4.54
N GLY A 16 2.94 11.89 -3.42
CA GLY A 16 2.71 10.76 -2.49
C GLY A 16 1.77 9.68 -3.08
N THR A 17 0.90 10.08 -4.01
CA THR A 17 -0.13 9.26 -4.67
C THR A 17 0.15 8.98 -6.14
N ALA A 18 1.22 9.54 -6.72
CA ALA A 18 1.41 9.53 -8.17
C ALA A 18 1.46 8.13 -8.75
N GLY A 19 2.11 7.17 -8.08
CA GLY A 19 2.18 5.78 -8.58
C GLY A 19 0.88 4.97 -8.48
N VAL A 20 -0.13 5.47 -7.76
CA VAL A 20 -1.37 4.74 -7.47
C VAL A 20 -2.54 5.27 -8.30
N ARG A 21 -2.58 6.57 -8.58
CA ARG A 21 -3.55 7.20 -9.51
C ARG A 21 -3.01 7.41 -10.92
N ASP A 22 -1.74 7.09 -11.17
CA ASP A 22 -1.10 7.19 -12.50
C ASP A 22 -1.97 6.57 -13.62
N PRO A 23 -2.50 5.35 -13.45
CA PRO A 23 -3.16 4.67 -14.56
C PRO A 23 -4.39 5.42 -15.10
N VAL A 24 -5.20 6.03 -14.22
CA VAL A 24 -6.38 6.83 -14.64
C VAL A 24 -5.95 8.08 -15.39
N VAL A 25 -4.93 8.78 -14.89
CA VAL A 25 -4.38 9.98 -15.54
C VAL A 25 -3.80 9.66 -16.93
N GLN A 26 -3.18 8.48 -17.10
CA GLN A 26 -2.69 8.05 -18.41
C GLN A 26 -3.83 7.75 -19.39
N VAL A 27 -4.95 7.18 -18.92
CA VAL A 27 -6.14 6.94 -19.75
C VAL A 27 -6.71 8.26 -20.26
N GLU A 28 -6.88 9.25 -19.37
CA GLU A 28 -7.40 10.57 -19.72
C GLU A 28 -6.50 11.26 -20.77
N ARG A 29 -5.19 11.29 -20.53
CA ARG A 29 -4.21 11.89 -21.45
C ARG A 29 -4.19 11.21 -22.82
N ALA A 30 -4.22 9.88 -22.86
CA ALA A 30 -4.23 9.13 -24.11
C ALA A 30 -5.56 9.31 -24.87
N GLY A 31 -6.68 9.44 -24.16
CA GLY A 31 -7.98 9.76 -24.73
C GLY A 31 -8.01 11.13 -25.39
N GLU A 32 -7.43 12.15 -24.75
CA GLU A 32 -7.29 13.49 -25.32
C GLU A 32 -6.41 13.50 -26.58
N ALA A 33 -5.31 12.73 -26.59
CA ALA A 33 -4.46 12.58 -27.76
C ALA A 33 -5.19 11.90 -28.93
N LEU A 34 -6.01 10.89 -28.63
CA LEU A 34 -6.84 10.23 -29.64
C LEU A 34 -7.88 11.19 -30.22
N ALA A 35 -8.47 12.06 -29.40
CA ALA A 35 -9.42 13.08 -29.85
C ALA A 35 -8.77 14.12 -30.79
N ARG A 36 -7.46 14.37 -30.66
CA ARG A 36 -6.68 15.20 -31.58
C ARG A 36 -6.18 14.44 -32.82
N VAL A 37 -6.44 13.14 -32.90
CA VAL A 37 -5.97 12.25 -33.97
C VAL A 37 -4.43 12.18 -34.01
N ASP A 38 -3.80 12.24 -32.84
CA ASP A 38 -2.35 12.13 -32.70
C ASP A 38 -1.89 10.70 -33.08
N ASP A 39 -0.79 10.59 -33.83
CA ASP A 39 -0.23 9.29 -34.22
C ASP A 39 0.13 8.44 -32.99
N GLY A 40 -0.26 7.16 -33.02
CA GLY A 40 -0.01 6.22 -31.91
C GLY A 40 -0.92 6.39 -30.69
N ALA A 41 -1.80 7.40 -30.66
CA ALA A 41 -2.70 7.63 -29.52
C ALA A 41 -3.63 6.45 -29.22
N SER A 42 -4.10 5.73 -30.25
CA SER A 42 -4.92 4.53 -30.06
C SER A 42 -4.17 3.42 -29.31
N ALA A 43 -2.89 3.21 -29.62
CA ALA A 43 -2.07 2.20 -28.95
C ALA A 43 -1.71 2.63 -27.52
N ALA A 44 -1.46 3.92 -27.31
CA ALA A 44 -1.24 4.50 -25.99
C ALA A 44 -2.49 4.33 -25.10
N LEU A 45 -3.68 4.60 -25.63
CA LEU A 45 -4.94 4.44 -24.90
C LEU A 45 -5.21 2.98 -24.53
N ALA A 46 -5.01 2.04 -25.46
CA ALA A 46 -5.14 0.62 -25.17
C ALA A 46 -4.20 0.16 -24.05
N THR A 47 -2.94 0.62 -24.09
CA THR A 47 -1.94 0.33 -23.04
C THR A 47 -2.34 0.93 -21.69
N ALA A 48 -2.83 2.18 -21.68
CA ALA A 48 -3.27 2.84 -20.45
C ALA A 48 -4.49 2.15 -19.83
N LEU A 49 -5.48 1.75 -20.64
CA LEU A 49 -6.67 1.03 -20.19
C LEU A 49 -6.33 -0.34 -19.59
N GLU A 50 -5.44 -1.09 -20.23
CA GLU A 50 -4.95 -2.37 -19.72
C GLU A 50 -4.21 -2.20 -18.38
N SER A 51 -3.34 -1.20 -18.27
CA SER A 51 -2.67 -0.85 -17.02
C SER A 51 -3.67 -0.46 -15.92
N ALA A 52 -4.65 0.38 -16.23
CA ALA A 52 -5.67 0.80 -15.28
C ALA A 52 -6.55 -0.36 -14.80
N ARG A 53 -6.86 -1.31 -15.68
CA ARG A 53 -7.59 -2.53 -15.33
C ARG A 53 -6.77 -3.43 -14.40
N ARG A 54 -5.50 -3.65 -14.70
CA ARG A 54 -4.61 -4.50 -13.89
C ARG A 54 -4.48 -4.03 -12.44
N HIS A 55 -4.60 -2.72 -12.19
CA HIS A 55 -4.45 -2.14 -10.86
C HIS A 55 -5.78 -1.75 -10.20
N ASP A 56 -6.92 -2.11 -10.82
CA ASP A 56 -8.27 -1.67 -10.44
C ASP A 56 -8.33 -0.16 -10.15
N ALA A 57 -7.76 0.64 -11.07
CA ALA A 57 -7.43 2.03 -10.80
C ALA A 57 -8.67 2.91 -10.55
N TRP A 58 -9.85 2.51 -11.03
CA TRP A 58 -11.13 3.18 -10.73
C TRP A 58 -11.69 2.85 -9.35
N GLU A 59 -11.30 1.72 -8.75
CA GLU A 59 -11.70 1.35 -7.39
C GLU A 59 -10.74 1.89 -6.32
N ILE A 60 -9.71 2.64 -6.73
CA ILE A 60 -8.65 3.05 -5.83
C ILE A 60 -9.14 3.88 -4.65
N ASP A 61 -10.15 4.71 -4.85
CA ASP A 61 -10.68 5.57 -3.79
C ASP A 61 -11.42 4.74 -2.74
N HIS A 62 -12.23 3.78 -3.18
CA HIS A 62 -12.91 2.84 -2.29
C HIS A 62 -11.90 1.98 -1.52
N ARG A 63 -10.88 1.46 -2.20
CA ARG A 63 -9.79 0.70 -1.56
C ARG A 63 -9.00 1.55 -0.57
N THR A 64 -8.70 2.81 -0.92
CA THR A 64 -8.04 3.78 -0.04
C THR A 64 -8.84 3.97 1.24
N ASP A 65 -10.15 4.17 1.12
CA ASP A 65 -11.01 4.35 2.30
C ASP A 65 -11.06 3.07 3.15
N LYS A 66 -11.21 1.87 2.55
CA LYS A 66 -11.15 0.61 3.30
C LYS A 66 -9.83 0.44 4.06
N VAL A 67 -8.69 0.66 3.40
CA VAL A 67 -7.35 0.51 4.01
C VAL A 67 -7.12 1.55 5.11
N VAL A 68 -7.51 2.80 4.88
CA VAL A 68 -7.34 3.88 5.88
C VAL A 68 -8.24 3.65 7.09
N HIS A 69 -9.47 3.16 6.89
CA HIS A 69 -10.38 2.79 7.96
C HIS A 69 -9.87 1.57 8.74
N GLY A 70 -9.56 0.47 8.05
CA GLY A 70 -9.05 -0.77 8.63
C GLY A 70 -7.59 -0.71 9.07
N LEU A 71 -7.00 0.48 9.20
CA LEU A 71 -5.75 0.70 9.93
C LEU A 71 -5.95 1.76 11.03
N GLY A 72 -7.19 2.16 11.29
CA GLY A 72 -7.52 3.21 12.24
C GLY A 72 -6.88 4.56 11.91
N LEU A 73 -6.67 4.89 10.63
CA LEU A 73 -6.10 6.16 10.15
C LEU A 73 -7.18 7.15 9.69
N ALA A 74 -8.44 6.73 9.55
CA ALA A 74 -9.55 7.55 9.03
C ALA A 74 -9.83 8.84 9.82
N HIS A 75 -9.51 8.85 11.12
CA HIS A 75 -9.68 10.02 11.98
C HIS A 75 -8.59 11.09 11.76
N LEU A 76 -7.53 10.78 11.01
CA LEU A 76 -6.44 11.72 10.76
C LEU A 76 -6.82 12.69 9.63
N PRO A 77 -6.57 13.99 9.79
CA PRO A 77 -6.80 14.94 8.71
C PRO A 77 -5.86 14.64 7.53
N ARG A 78 -6.41 14.51 6.32
CA ARG A 78 -5.64 14.16 5.09
C ARG A 78 -4.51 15.15 4.73
N ARG A 79 -4.56 16.36 5.28
CA ARG A 79 -3.57 17.45 5.08
C ARG A 79 -2.40 17.43 6.08
N ARG A 80 -2.38 16.48 7.01
CA ARG A 80 -1.33 16.34 8.02
C ARG A 80 -0.04 15.84 7.37
N THR A 81 1.11 16.35 7.79
CA THR A 81 2.39 15.91 7.24
C THR A 81 2.89 14.66 7.95
N ALA A 82 3.74 13.87 7.29
CA ALA A 82 4.35 12.68 7.90
C ALA A 82 5.18 13.01 9.15
N ALA A 83 5.72 14.22 9.26
CA ALA A 83 6.50 14.68 10.40
C ALA A 83 5.64 14.89 11.67
N ASP A 84 4.33 15.08 11.51
CA ASP A 84 3.40 15.31 12.62
C ASP A 84 2.72 14.04 13.15
N LEU A 85 3.11 12.88 12.60
CA LEU A 85 2.56 11.57 12.96
C LEU A 85 3.36 10.92 14.07
N SER A 86 2.68 10.25 15.00
CA SER A 86 3.36 9.38 15.97
C SER A 86 4.05 8.22 15.24
N GLY A 87 5.07 7.60 15.85
CA GLY A 87 5.76 6.45 15.25
C GLY A 87 4.80 5.32 14.86
N GLY A 88 3.77 5.07 15.67
CA GLY A 88 2.72 4.09 15.35
C GLY A 88 1.82 4.52 14.19
N GLN A 89 1.50 5.81 14.04
CA GLN A 89 0.76 6.31 12.88
C GLN A 89 1.59 6.27 11.60
N LEU A 90 2.89 6.56 11.69
CA LEU A 90 3.81 6.50 10.55
C LEU A 90 4.00 5.06 10.06
N SER A 91 4.14 4.10 10.98
CA SER A 91 4.24 2.67 10.63
C SER A 91 2.96 2.18 9.93
N ARG A 92 1.79 2.58 10.43
CA ARG A 92 0.49 2.31 9.80
C ARG A 92 0.35 2.93 8.42
N LEU A 93 0.76 4.19 8.26
CA LEU A 93 0.72 4.86 6.96
C LEU A 93 1.65 4.19 5.95
N SER A 94 2.82 3.71 6.40
CA SER A 94 3.75 2.94 5.56
C SER A 94 3.12 1.62 5.08
N LEU A 95 2.44 0.89 5.97
CA LEU A 95 1.70 -0.31 5.61
C LEU A 95 0.55 0.00 4.64
N ALA A 96 -0.26 1.02 4.94
CA ALA A 96 -1.34 1.48 4.07
C ALA A 96 -0.84 1.75 2.64
N TRP A 97 0.29 2.43 2.54
CA TRP A 97 0.89 2.78 1.25
C TRP A 97 1.36 1.53 0.47
N ARG A 98 1.88 0.50 1.15
CA ARG A 98 2.25 -0.77 0.50
C ARG A 98 1.02 -1.53 0.02
N LEU A 99 -0.05 -1.59 0.81
CA LEU A 99 -1.30 -2.24 0.43
C LEU A 99 -1.97 -1.55 -0.77
N LEU A 100 -1.92 -0.22 -0.83
CA LEU A 100 -2.51 0.56 -1.91
C LEU A 100 -1.77 0.46 -3.25
N ARG A 101 -0.52 0.02 -3.23
CA ARG A 101 0.27 -0.25 -4.44
C ARG A 101 -0.05 -1.59 -5.09
N THR A 102 -1.02 -2.34 -4.56
CA THR A 102 -1.51 -3.61 -5.11
C THR A 102 -0.38 -4.54 -5.53
N PRO A 103 0.52 -4.94 -4.62
CA PRO A 103 1.48 -5.96 -4.99
C PRO A 103 0.73 -7.27 -5.25
N ASP A 104 1.14 -8.01 -6.29
CA ASP A 104 0.60 -9.34 -6.57
C ASP A 104 0.82 -10.31 -5.39
N THR A 105 1.83 -10.02 -4.56
CA THR A 105 2.17 -10.80 -3.37
C THR A 105 2.64 -9.91 -2.22
N LEU A 106 2.11 -10.16 -1.03
CA LEU A 106 2.52 -9.53 0.22
C LEU A 106 3.22 -10.57 1.10
N LEU A 107 4.52 -10.37 1.35
CA LEU A 107 5.30 -11.18 2.29
C LEU A 107 5.48 -10.40 3.60
N LEU A 108 4.99 -10.97 4.70
CA LEU A 108 5.11 -10.41 6.04
C LEU A 108 5.96 -11.36 6.90
N ASP A 109 7.13 -10.89 7.33
CA ASP A 109 7.99 -11.60 8.27
C ASP A 109 7.90 -10.94 9.65
N GLU A 110 7.45 -11.71 10.63
CA GLU A 110 7.19 -11.30 12.00
C GLU A 110 6.43 -9.97 12.12
N PRO A 111 5.23 -9.87 11.52
CA PRO A 111 4.49 -8.62 11.51
C PRO A 111 4.16 -8.15 12.92
N THR A 112 3.93 -9.03 13.89
CA THR A 112 3.55 -8.62 15.26
C THR A 112 4.72 -8.04 16.06
N ASN A 113 5.97 -8.34 15.72
CA ASN A 113 7.15 -7.94 16.50
C ASN A 113 7.53 -6.45 16.32
N HIS A 114 7.09 -5.84 15.22
CA HIS A 114 7.33 -4.43 14.89
C HIS A 114 6.04 -3.61 14.79
N LEU A 115 4.91 -4.22 15.13
CA LEU A 115 3.60 -3.59 15.05
C LEU A 115 2.96 -3.59 16.45
N SER A 116 2.26 -2.49 16.77
CA SER A 116 1.47 -2.43 17.99
C SER A 116 0.37 -3.50 17.96
N LEU A 117 -0.06 -4.05 19.10
CA LEU A 117 -1.19 -4.98 19.21
C LEU A 117 -2.43 -4.52 18.42
N LEU A 118 -2.69 -3.22 18.41
CA LEU A 118 -3.77 -2.59 17.64
C LEU A 118 -3.64 -2.82 16.12
N LEU A 119 -2.43 -2.92 15.60
CA LEU A 119 -2.17 -3.09 14.18
C LEU A 119 -2.20 -4.56 13.72
N VAL A 120 -2.08 -5.50 14.66
CA VAL A 120 -2.29 -6.93 14.42
C VAL A 120 -3.76 -7.19 14.13
N SER A 121 -4.66 -6.68 14.97
CA SER A 121 -6.11 -6.80 14.76
C SER A 121 -6.58 -6.15 13.45
N GLU A 122 -5.92 -5.07 13.04
CA GLU A 122 -6.22 -4.37 11.79
C GLU A 122 -5.66 -5.11 10.56
N LEU A 123 -4.51 -5.77 10.69
CA LEU A 123 -4.02 -6.73 9.68
C LEU A 123 -4.96 -7.93 9.55
N GLU A 124 -5.45 -8.49 10.66
CA GLU A 124 -6.42 -9.59 10.65
C GLU A 124 -7.72 -9.20 9.94
N LEU A 125 -8.18 -7.96 10.08
CA LEU A 125 -9.36 -7.45 9.37
C LEU A 125 -9.09 -7.14 7.89
N GLY A 126 -7.88 -6.69 7.54
CA GLY A 126 -7.54 -6.24 6.19
C GLY A 126 -7.01 -7.32 5.25
N LEU A 127 -6.36 -8.35 5.78
CA LEU A 127 -5.75 -9.43 4.98
C LEU A 127 -6.76 -10.32 4.23
N PRO A 128 -7.94 -10.66 4.76
CA PRO A 128 -8.92 -11.48 4.04
C PRO A 128 -9.42 -10.86 2.73
N ASP A 129 -9.46 -9.53 2.68
CA ASP A 129 -9.90 -8.76 1.50
C ASP A 129 -8.74 -8.34 0.59
N PHE A 130 -7.50 -8.79 0.88
CA PHE A 130 -6.35 -8.43 0.06
C PHE A 130 -6.43 -9.12 -1.32
N PRO A 131 -6.33 -8.37 -2.44
CA PRO A 131 -6.58 -8.92 -3.77
C PRO A 131 -5.47 -9.83 -4.31
N GLY A 132 -4.29 -9.84 -3.67
CA GLY A 132 -3.13 -10.65 -4.06
C GLY A 132 -2.87 -11.84 -3.12
N ALA A 133 -1.78 -12.55 -3.35
CA ALA A 133 -1.35 -13.60 -2.43
C ALA A 133 -0.75 -12.98 -1.16
N VAL A 134 -1.09 -13.50 0.01
CA VAL A 134 -0.48 -13.10 1.29
C VAL A 134 0.27 -14.29 1.87
N VAL A 135 1.55 -14.09 2.17
CA VAL A 135 2.38 -15.05 2.90
C VAL A 135 2.81 -14.39 4.19
N VAL A 136 2.47 -15.01 5.32
CA VAL A 136 2.83 -14.52 6.65
C VAL A 136 3.68 -15.56 7.37
N ALA A 137 4.88 -15.16 7.79
CA ALA A 137 5.70 -15.87 8.75
C ALA A 137 5.54 -15.18 10.11
N SER A 138 5.04 -15.90 11.11
CA SER A 138 4.89 -15.35 12.45
C SER A 138 4.99 -16.41 13.54
N HIS A 139 5.62 -16.06 14.65
CA HIS A 139 5.54 -16.83 15.89
C HIS A 139 4.33 -16.46 16.77
N ASP A 140 3.50 -15.50 16.35
CA ASP A 140 2.35 -15.05 17.14
C ASP A 140 1.24 -16.09 17.17
N ARG A 141 0.83 -16.44 18.38
CA ARG A 141 -0.24 -17.41 18.66
C ARG A 141 -1.59 -16.97 18.10
N TRP A 142 -1.97 -15.71 18.31
CA TRP A 142 -3.29 -15.20 17.98
C TRP A 142 -3.47 -15.11 16.48
N LEU A 143 -2.49 -14.53 15.78
CA LEU A 143 -2.50 -14.47 14.32
C LEU A 143 -2.56 -15.86 13.68
N ARG A 144 -1.87 -16.85 14.27
CA ARG A 144 -1.98 -18.25 13.82
C ARG A 144 -3.39 -18.80 14.07
N GLU A 145 -3.96 -18.61 15.25
CA GLU A 145 -5.28 -19.14 15.61
C GLU A 145 -6.41 -18.56 14.75
N ASP A 146 -6.35 -17.27 14.41
CA ASP A 146 -7.38 -16.56 13.66
C ASP A 146 -7.12 -16.50 12.13
N TRP A 147 -6.03 -17.12 11.65
CA TRP A 147 -5.66 -17.12 10.22
C TRP A 147 -6.69 -17.84 9.35
N VAL A 148 -7.23 -17.12 8.36
CA VAL A 148 -8.14 -17.66 7.34
C VAL A 148 -7.36 -17.90 6.05
N GLY A 149 -6.61 -19.00 6.00
CA GLY A 149 -5.83 -19.41 4.82
C GLY A 149 -5.09 -20.73 5.01
N GLU A 150 -4.33 -21.15 4.00
CA GLU A 150 -3.49 -22.34 4.12
C GLU A 150 -2.37 -22.11 5.14
N ARG A 151 -2.08 -23.14 5.94
CA ARG A 151 -0.98 -23.15 6.90
C ARG A 151 0.09 -24.13 6.43
N LEU A 152 1.29 -23.62 6.21
CA LEU A 152 2.47 -24.44 5.95
C LEU A 152 3.30 -24.56 7.23
N GLU A 153 3.53 -25.78 7.70
CA GLU A 153 4.50 -26.05 8.76
C GLU A 153 5.82 -26.47 8.11
N LEU A 154 6.87 -25.66 8.31
CA LEU A 154 8.20 -25.99 7.81
C LEU A 154 8.84 -27.00 8.78
N PRO A 155 9.21 -28.22 8.32
CA PRO A 155 9.98 -29.14 9.13
C PRO A 155 11.31 -28.48 9.51
N GLY A 156 11.78 -28.70 10.74
CA GLY A 156 12.98 -28.07 11.31
C GLY A 156 14.31 -28.49 10.68
N GLU A 157 14.30 -28.87 9.41
CA GLU A 157 15.50 -29.15 8.64
C GLU A 157 16.01 -27.82 8.08
N THR A 158 17.22 -27.45 8.46
CA THR A 158 17.94 -26.30 7.90
C THR A 158 17.87 -26.39 6.37
N LEU A 159 17.36 -25.35 5.72
CA LEU A 159 17.51 -25.15 4.28
C LEU A 159 19.00 -24.88 3.99
N GLU A 160 19.80 -25.94 3.97
CA GLU A 160 21.18 -25.86 3.49
C GLU A 160 21.13 -25.68 1.97
N ARG A 161 21.67 -24.55 1.51
CA ARG A 161 21.85 -24.22 0.09
C ARG A 161 23.09 -24.87 -0.49
#